data_AF-A0AAW1AEB6-F1
#
_entry.id   AF-A0AAW1AEB6-F1
#
_cell.length_a   1.000
_cell.length_b   1.000
_cell.length_c   1.000
_cell.angle_alpha   90.00
_cell.angle_beta   90.00
_cell.angle_gamma   90.00
#
_symmetry.space_group_name_H-M   'P 1'
#
loop_
_entity.id
_entity.type
_entity.pdbx_description
1 polymer ?
#
loop_
_entity_poly.entity_id
_entity_poly.type
_entity_poly.pdbx_seq_one_letter_code
_entity_poly.pdbx_strand_id
1 'polypeptide(L)'
;MYEAIVLKKRQIRALTGTPAAKVFVITSLLQILIPVLYFNHLGDCVVKKKKLIFELEEGYRNKEKTLYDEYSETRDYWDNPIFNNIVLDVFEKKSSNAVKGN
;
A
#
# COMPACT_ATOMS: atom_id res chain seq x y z
N MET A 1 -79.98 -34.14 -5.97
CA MET A 1 -78.78 -34.76 -6.56
C MET A 1 -77.72 -33.68 -6.57
N TYR A 2 -76.72 -33.76 -5.67
CA TYR A 2 -75.68 -32.73 -5.58
C TYR A 2 -74.47 -33.17 -6.40
N GLU A 3 -74.09 -32.38 -7.39
CA GLU A 3 -72.85 -32.60 -8.14
C GLU A 3 -71.64 -32.18 -7.29
N ALA A 4 -70.65 -33.06 -7.21
CA ALA A 4 -69.40 -32.78 -6.52
C ALA A 4 -68.57 -31.80 -7.37
N ILE A 5 -68.50 -30.54 -6.94
CA ILE A 5 -67.55 -29.57 -7.50
C ILE A 5 -66.15 -29.98 -7.02
N VAL A 6 -65.39 -30.65 -7.89
CA VAL A 6 -63.98 -30.96 -7.64
C VAL A 6 -63.19 -29.65 -7.73
N LEU A 7 -62.91 -29.05 -6.58
CA LEU A 7 -61.99 -27.91 -6.47
C LEU A 7 -60.57 -28.37 -6.83
N LYS A 8 -60.15 -28.12 -8.08
CA LYS A 8 -58.75 -28.30 -8.50
C LYS A 8 -57.86 -27.39 -7.65
N LYS A 9 -57.02 -28.01 -6.80
CA LYS A 9 -55.99 -27.34 -6.00
C LYS A 9 -55.11 -26.51 -6.94
N ARG A 10 -55.09 -25.19 -6.74
CA ARG A 10 -54.26 -24.25 -7.51
C ARG A 10 -52.79 -24.64 -7.33
N GLN A 11 -52.18 -25.22 -8.36
CA GLN A 11 -50.74 -25.48 -8.37
C GLN A 11 -50.02 -24.13 -8.24
N ILE A 12 -49.29 -23.96 -7.14
CA ILE A 12 -48.35 -22.85 -6.97
C ILE A 12 -47.30 -23.06 -8.06
N ARG A 13 -47.39 -22.29 -9.15
CA ARG A 13 -46.35 -22.29 -10.18
C ARG A 13 -45.07 -21.80 -9.51
N ALA A 14 -44.16 -22.72 -9.21
CA ALA A 14 -42.83 -22.38 -8.77
C ALA A 14 -42.19 -21.51 -9.86
N LEU A 15 -41.90 -20.25 -9.52
CA LEU A 15 -41.30 -19.26 -10.41
C LEU A 15 -40.00 -19.78 -11.05
N THR A 16 -39.32 -20.72 -10.40
CA THR A 16 -38.07 -21.37 -10.82
C THR A 16 -38.14 -22.15 -12.13
N GLY A 17 -39.34 -22.45 -12.66
CA GLY A 17 -39.51 -23.15 -13.94
C GLY A 17 -39.54 -22.25 -15.18
N THR A 18 -39.69 -20.93 -15.02
CA THR A 18 -39.87 -20.01 -16.16
C THR A 18 -38.53 -19.49 -16.70
N PRO A 19 -38.38 -19.31 -18.04
CA PRO A 19 -37.14 -18.79 -18.63
C PRO A 19 -36.71 -17.44 -18.05
N ALA A 20 -37.68 -16.57 -17.73
CA ALA A 20 -37.43 -15.26 -17.11
C ALA A 20 -36.80 -15.37 -15.71
N ALA A 21 -37.25 -16.29 -14.87
CA ALA A 21 -36.68 -16.49 -13.55
C ALA A 21 -35.25 -17.05 -13.60
N LYS A 22 -34.94 -17.91 -14.58
CA LYS A 22 -33.57 -18.42 -14.79
C LYS A 22 -32.63 -17.28 -15.19
N VAL A 23 -33.06 -16.41 -16.11
CA VAL A 23 -32.29 -15.23 -16.52
C VAL A 23 -32.08 -14.29 -15.33
N PHE A 24 -33.12 -14.05 -14.53
CA PHE A 24 -33.02 -13.23 -13.32
C PHE A 24 -31.95 -13.76 -12.35
N VAL A 25 -31.98 -15.07 -12.04
CA VAL A 25 -30.99 -15.71 -11.16
C VAL A 25 -29.57 -15.56 -11.72
N ILE A 26 -29.37 -15.82 -13.02
CA ILE A 26 -28.06 -15.69 -13.68
C ILE A 26 -27.57 -14.24 -13.60
N THR A 27 -28.42 -13.26 -13.90
CA THR A 27 -28.05 -11.84 -13.83
C THR A 27 -27.70 -11.39 -12.43
N SER A 28 -28.45 -11.83 -11.41
CA SER A 28 -28.15 -11.53 -10.01
C SER A 28 -26.83 -12.15 -9.56
N LEU A 29 -26.52 -13.37 -10.00
CA LEU A 29 -25.24 -14.01 -9.71
C LEU A 29 -24.07 -13.28 -10.38
N LEU A 30 -24.22 -12.88 -11.64
CA LEU A 30 -23.21 -12.10 -12.36
C LEU A 30 -22.96 -10.74 -11.72
N GLN A 31 -24.01 -10.05 -11.27
CA GLN A 31 -23.91 -8.76 -10.58
C GLN A 31 -23.13 -8.86 -9.27
N ILE A 32 -23.13 -10.00 -8.60
CA ILE A 32 -22.35 -10.23 -7.37
C ILE A 32 -20.93 -10.68 -7.73
N LEU A 33 -20.79 -11.57 -8.71
CA LEU A 33 -19.51 -12.17 -9.09
C LEU A 33 -18.52 -11.15 -9.64
N ILE A 34 -18.98 -10.24 -10.52
CA ILE A 34 -18.10 -9.27 -11.18
C ILE A 34 -17.43 -8.32 -10.17
N PRO A 35 -18.15 -7.66 -9.23
CA PRO A 35 -17.52 -6.83 -8.21
C PRO A 35 -16.58 -7.61 -7.30
N VAL A 36 -16.95 -8.82 -6.88
CA VAL A 36 -16.12 -9.65 -5.98
C VAL A 36 -14.79 -10.00 -6.64
N LEU A 37 -14.80 -10.41 -7.90
CA LEU A 37 -13.58 -10.70 -8.66
C LEU A 37 -12.73 -9.43 -8.84
N TYR A 38 -13.36 -8.29 -9.12
CA TYR A 38 -12.66 -7.01 -9.24
C TYR A 38 -11.98 -6.58 -7.93
N PHE A 39 -12.68 -6.64 -6.80
CA PHE A 39 -12.13 -6.29 -5.50
C PHE A 39 -11.03 -7.26 -5.04
N ASN A 40 -11.17 -8.56 -5.31
CA ASN A 40 -10.10 -9.53 -5.04
C ASN A 40 -8.85 -9.23 -5.87
N HIS A 41 -8.99 -8.94 -7.17
CA HIS A 41 -7.86 -8.60 -8.01
C HIS A 41 -7.19 -7.28 -7.55
N LEU A 42 -7.97 -6.27 -7.16
CA LEU A 42 -7.42 -5.04 -6.59
C LEU A 42 -6.66 -5.32 -5.29
N GLY A 43 -7.21 -6.14 -4.41
CA GLY A 43 -6.57 -6.58 -3.17
C GLY A 43 -5.21 -7.23 -3.44
N ASP A 44 -5.15 -8.21 -4.33
CA ASP A 44 -3.91 -8.89 -4.73
C ASP A 44 -2.89 -7.93 -5.34
N CYS A 45 -3.34 -6.98 -6.16
CA CYS A 45 -2.47 -5.99 -6.78
C CYS A 45 -1.87 -5.05 -5.73
N VAL A 46 -2.66 -4.61 -4.75
CA VAL A 46 -2.20 -3.75 -3.64
C VAL A 46 -1.23 -4.52 -2.75
N VAL A 47 -1.51 -5.76 -2.39
CA VAL A 47 -0.63 -6.60 -1.57
C VAL A 47 0.71 -6.83 -2.28
N LYS A 48 0.69 -7.18 -3.57
CA LYS A 48 1.91 -7.35 -4.37
C LYS A 48 2.72 -6.07 -4.48
N LYS A 49 2.08 -4.92 -4.70
CA LYS A 49 2.77 -3.62 -4.76
C LYS A 49 3.40 -3.26 -3.42
N LYS A 50 2.70 -3.46 -2.29
CA LYS A 50 3.25 -3.22 -0.95
C LYS A 50 4.46 -4.12 -0.66
N LYS A 51 4.38 -5.40 -1.03
CA LYS A 51 5.50 -6.33 -0.89
C LYS A 51 6.71 -5.90 -1.71
N LEU A 52 6.50 -5.45 -2.96
CA LEU A 52 7.58 -4.96 -3.83
C LEU A 52 8.24 -3.68 -3.30
N ILE A 53 7.47 -2.77 -2.71
CA ILE A 53 8.01 -1.57 -2.05
C ILE A 53 8.86 -1.97 -0.84
N PHE A 54 8.38 -2.90 -0.03
CA PHE A 54 9.12 -3.38 1.15
C PHE A 54 10.43 -4.07 0.75
N GLU A 55 10.41 -4.93 -0.26
CA GLU A 55 11.61 -5.59 -0.79
C GLU A 55 12.63 -4.59 -1.36
N LEU A 56 12.17 -3.51 -2.01
CA LEU A 56 13.02 -2.43 -2.49
C LEU A 56 13.62 -1.60 -1.34
N GLU A 57 12.84 -1.28 -0.31
CA GLU A 57 13.33 -0.55 0.87
C GLU A 57 14.35 -1.37 1.67
N GLU A 58 14.10 -2.67 1.84
CA GLU A 58 15.00 -3.59 2.54
C GLU A 58 16.31 -3.80 1.74
N GLY A 59 16.21 -3.91 0.41
CA GLY A 59 17.37 -3.93 -0.48
C GLY A 59 18.19 -2.63 -0.46
N TYR A 60 17.55 -1.48 -0.26
CA TYR A 60 18.25 -0.20 -0.14
C TYR A 60 18.92 -0.02 1.23
N ARG A 61 18.31 -0.53 2.31
CA ARG A 61 18.90 -0.50 3.66
C ARG A 61 20.08 -1.45 3.84
N ASN A 62 20.07 -2.60 3.15
CA ASN A 62 21.16 -3.58 3.19
C ASN A 62 22.26 -3.32 2.15
N LYS A 63 22.24 -2.15 1.49
CA LYS A 63 23.31 -1.78 0.57
C LYS A 63 24.57 -1.47 1.38
N GLU A 64 25.70 -2.09 1.00
CA GLU A 64 27.00 -1.71 1.54
C GLU A 64 27.21 -0.20 1.31
N LYS A 65 27.63 0.52 2.35
CA LYS A 65 27.93 1.95 2.25
C LYS A 65 28.92 2.18 1.12
N THR A 66 28.52 2.97 0.13
CA THR A 66 29.44 3.34 -0.92
C THR A 66 30.36 4.45 -0.43
N LEU A 67 31.55 4.58 -1.02
CA LEU A 67 32.48 5.69 -0.73
C LEU A 67 31.82 7.07 -0.93
N TYR A 68 30.83 7.15 -1.84
CA TYR A 68 30.06 8.36 -2.05
C TYR A 68 29.11 8.66 -0.88
N ASP A 69 28.44 7.63 -0.34
CA ASP A 69 27.56 7.79 0.82
C ASP A 69 28.35 8.27 2.03
N GLU A 70 29.51 7.67 2.30
CA GLU A 70 30.42 8.11 3.37
C GLU A 70 30.91 9.54 3.16
N TYR A 71 31.29 9.91 1.94
CA TYR A 71 31.68 11.28 1.60
C TYR A 71 30.52 12.26 1.83
N SER A 72 29.29 11.90 1.44
CA SER A 72 28.11 12.75 1.60
C SER A 72 27.75 12.97 3.07
N GLU A 73 27.75 11.91 3.88
CA GLU A 73 27.51 12.01 5.33
C GLU A 73 28.59 12.84 6.02
N THR A 74 29.85 12.67 5.61
CA THR A 74 30.97 13.44 6.14
C THR A 74 30.84 14.91 5.76
N ARG A 75 30.47 15.20 4.52
CA ARG A 75 30.21 16.57 4.06
C ARG A 75 29.08 17.21 4.85
N ASP A 76 27.95 16.53 5.02
CA ASP A 76 26.80 17.05 5.78
C ASP A 76 27.16 17.31 7.25
N TYR A 77 28.02 16.48 7.84
CA TYR A 77 28.57 16.69 9.18
C TYR A 77 29.41 17.99 9.26
N TRP A 78 30.29 18.23 8.28
CA TRP A 78 31.14 19.43 8.24
C TRP A 78 30.38 20.70 7.86
N ASP A 79 29.38 20.58 6.99
CA ASP A 79 28.50 21.69 6.58
C ASP A 79 27.51 22.07 7.70
N ASN A 80 27.44 21.30 8.79
CA ASN A 80 26.62 21.64 9.94
C ASN A 80 27.16 22.92 10.62
N PRO A 81 26.33 23.98 10.73
CA PRO A 81 26.76 25.27 11.25
C PRO A 81 27.25 25.20 12.71
N ILE A 82 26.77 24.24 13.51
CA ILE A 82 27.23 24.06 14.89
C ILE A 82 28.70 23.64 14.92
N PHE A 83 29.07 22.63 14.13
CA PHE A 83 30.44 22.13 14.07
C PHE A 83 31.37 23.14 13.40
N ASN A 84 30.93 23.76 12.32
CA ASN A 84 31.72 24.79 11.64
C ASN A 84 32.05 25.97 12.58
N ASN A 85 31.07 26.45 13.36
CA ASN A 85 31.28 27.51 14.34
C ASN A 85 32.23 27.11 15.47
N ILE A 86 32.15 25.87 15.96
CA ILE A 86 33.08 25.36 16.98
C ILE A 86 34.51 25.27 16.42
N VAL A 87 34.67 24.78 15.20
CA VAL A 87 35.97 24.68 14.54
C VAL A 87 36.57 26.08 14.35
N LEU A 88 35.79 27.04 13.85
CA LEU A 88 36.22 28.44 13.73
C LEU A 88 36.63 29.03 15.08
N ASP A 89 35.83 28.86 16.13
CA ASP A 89 36.14 29.35 17.48
C ASP A 89 37.42 28.71 18.06
N VAL A 90 37.65 27.41 17.82
CA VAL A 90 38.88 26.72 18.23
C VAL A 90 40.10 27.24 17.44
N PHE A 91 39.96 27.47 16.13
CA PHE A 91 41.04 28.01 15.31
C PHE A 91 41.37 29.46 15.67
N GLU A 92 40.36 30.30 15.93
CA GLU A 92 40.54 31.68 16.40
C GLU A 92 41.18 31.74 17.80
N LYS A 93 40.77 30.86 18.72
CA LYS A 93 41.41 30.77 20.05
C LYS A 93 42.86 30.29 19.96
N LYS A 94 43.16 29.32 19.09
CA LYS A 94 44.54 28.87 18.86
C LYS A 94 45.40 29.96 18.24
N SER A 95 44.89 30.71 17.26
CA SER A 95 45.64 31.81 16.65
C SER A 95 45.90 32.94 17.66
N SER A 96 44.90 33.31 18.47
CA SER A 96 45.06 34.33 19.52
C SER A 96 46.04 33.90 20.62
N ASN A 97 46.09 32.62 20.98
CA ASN A 97 47.05 32.11 21.96
C ASN A 97 48.47 32.00 21.39
N ALA A 98 48.61 31.72 20.10
CA ALA A 98 49.91 31.73 19.41
C ALA A 98 50.49 33.15 19.29
N VAL A 99 49.66 34.18 19.15
CA VAL A 99 50.09 35.59 19.08
C VAL A 99 50.48 36.17 20.45
N LYS A 100 49.88 35.68 21.54
CA LYS A 100 50.22 36.10 22.92
C LYS A 100 51.44 35.39 23.53
N GLY A 101 51.95 34.35 22.86
CA GLY A 101 53.11 33.56 23.30
C GLY A 101 54.46 34.01 22.74
N ASN A 102 54.49 35.09 21.95
CA ASN A 102 55.69 35.82 21.51
C ASN A 102 55.75 37.18 22.19
#